data_AF-A0A955D4P0-F1
#
_entry.id   AF-A0A955D4P0-F1
#
_cell.length_a   1.000
_cell.length_b   1.000
_cell.length_c   1.000
_cell.angle_alpha   90.00
_cell.angle_beta   90.00
_cell.angle_gamma   90.00
#
_symmetry.space_group_name_H-M   'P 1'
#
loop_
_entity.id
_entity.type
_entity.pdbx_description
1 polymer ?
#
loop_
_entity_poly.entity_id
_entity_poly.type
_entity_poly.pdbx_seq_one_letter_code
_entity_poly.pdbx_strand_id
1 'polypeptide(L)'
;MEEAMAEMDCTDITRLLAGLVDDELDADTRRRAERHLASCRACRALLDRHEAVDLQLRSMWTQSPAYSTVPAGLHARVLAATSRAQAPTRRGWFGALGWIVAAASLAFAATAWRASDRTGSRSDLAPGAGVTRASSALPSTWEPGADAWAGVLSASDAAAHGAVVMPNASGSSRNGSDANTSSGASAGGPAPNGAGLEDADALFAASLLLSRLARTDLPDDEAVARIRSIAEYDGILARLAAAREHLRADDRVAVRQAETILAEVLAEPSAHDLSILRDRAAREHLAALLDDLSQRIESELAL
;
A
#
# COMPACT_ATOMS: atom_id res chain seq x y z
N MET A 1 10.27 -34.09 -11.77
CA MET A 1 9.57 -33.43 -10.66
C MET A 1 10.61 -32.67 -9.85
N GLU A 2 11.32 -31.78 -10.53
CA GLU A 2 12.45 -30.97 -10.03
C GLU A 2 12.27 -29.55 -10.60
N GLU A 3 11.02 -29.09 -10.66
CA GLU A 3 10.76 -27.66 -10.74
C GLU A 3 11.16 -27.09 -9.39
N ALA A 4 12.33 -26.47 -9.39
CA ALA A 4 12.94 -25.79 -8.28
C ALA A 4 11.87 -25.04 -7.46
N MET A 5 11.80 -25.35 -6.17
CA MET A 5 11.40 -24.39 -5.15
C MET A 5 12.27 -23.15 -5.37
N ALA A 6 11.82 -22.22 -6.20
CA ALA A 6 12.48 -20.94 -6.38
C ALA A 6 12.53 -20.29 -5.00
N GLU A 7 13.72 -20.36 -4.40
CA GLU A 7 14.01 -19.78 -3.11
C GLU A 7 13.78 -18.27 -3.26
N MET A 8 12.84 -17.74 -2.48
CA MET A 8 12.50 -16.32 -2.52
C MET A 8 13.75 -15.51 -2.18
N ASP A 9 14.12 -14.58 -3.05
CA ASP A 9 15.30 -13.74 -2.84
C ASP A 9 14.99 -12.50 -1.97
N CYS A 10 16.03 -11.77 -1.57
CA CYS A 10 15.90 -10.56 -0.75
C CYS A 10 15.13 -9.42 -1.46
N THR A 11 15.13 -9.40 -2.78
CA THR A 11 14.41 -8.38 -3.57
C THR A 11 12.91 -8.68 -3.58
N ASP A 12 12.55 -9.95 -3.77
CA ASP A 12 11.17 -10.42 -3.75
C ASP A 12 10.52 -10.19 -2.39
N ILE A 13 11.20 -10.57 -1.30
CA ILE A 13 10.66 -10.35 0.05
C ILE A 13 10.46 -8.85 0.33
N THR A 14 11.38 -7.98 -0.10
CA THR A 14 11.28 -6.52 0.11
C THR A 14 10.01 -5.95 -0.52
N ARG A 15 9.60 -6.47 -1.69
CA ARG A 15 8.34 -6.07 -2.34
C ARG A 15 7.10 -6.60 -1.62
N LEU A 16 7.22 -7.70 -0.88
CA LEU A 16 6.13 -8.36 -0.17
C LEU A 16 5.96 -7.89 1.28
N LEU A 17 6.92 -7.16 1.86
CA LEU A 17 6.89 -6.78 3.28
C LEU A 17 5.66 -5.95 3.66
N ALA A 18 5.23 -5.01 2.83
CA ALA A 18 4.05 -4.20 3.12
C ALA A 18 2.79 -5.07 3.22
N GLY A 19 2.53 -5.91 2.20
CA GLY A 19 1.40 -6.84 2.22
C GLY A 19 1.50 -7.90 3.33
N LEU A 20 2.72 -8.24 3.79
CA LEU A 20 2.89 -9.14 4.93
C LEU A 20 2.44 -8.47 6.24
N VAL A 21 2.79 -7.20 6.46
CA VAL A 21 2.38 -6.42 7.64
C VAL A 21 0.87 -6.17 7.65
N ASP A 22 0.29 -5.94 6.47
CA ASP A 22 -1.15 -5.66 6.31
C ASP A 22 -2.03 -6.94 6.23
N ASP A 23 -1.43 -8.12 6.39
CA ASP A 23 -2.10 -9.45 6.29
C ASP A 23 -2.73 -9.74 4.91
N GLU A 24 -2.23 -9.09 3.84
CA GLU A 24 -2.77 -9.14 2.47
C GLU A 24 -2.20 -10.29 1.62
N LEU A 25 -1.11 -10.93 2.05
CA LEU A 25 -0.50 -12.02 1.29
C LEU A 25 -1.36 -13.29 1.34
N ASP A 26 -1.47 -14.01 0.22
CA ASP A 26 -2.05 -15.35 0.22
C ASP A 26 -1.22 -16.31 1.08
N ALA A 27 -1.86 -17.40 1.52
CA ALA A 27 -1.26 -18.33 2.47
C ALA A 27 0.04 -18.98 1.97
N ASP A 28 0.22 -19.17 0.65
CA ASP A 28 1.44 -19.75 0.12
C ASP A 28 2.58 -18.74 0.08
N THR A 29 2.32 -17.55 -0.46
CA THR A 29 3.29 -16.46 -0.50
C THR A 29 3.75 -16.07 0.91
N ARG A 30 2.83 -16.03 1.88
CA ARG A 30 3.15 -15.80 3.29
C ARG A 30 4.10 -16.85 3.86
N ARG A 31 3.82 -18.14 3.66
CA ARG A 31 4.71 -19.23 4.13
C ARG A 31 6.11 -19.14 3.52
N ARG A 32 6.21 -18.75 2.25
CA ARG A 32 7.51 -18.54 1.58
C ARG A 32 8.26 -17.35 2.17
N ALA A 33 7.56 -16.24 2.42
CA ALA A 33 8.11 -15.06 3.06
C ALA A 33 8.60 -15.33 4.49
N GLU A 34 7.78 -15.98 5.32
CA GLU A 34 8.13 -16.38 6.69
C GLU A 34 9.36 -17.29 6.72
N ARG A 35 9.47 -18.23 5.78
CA ARG A 35 10.66 -19.10 5.66
C ARG A 35 11.93 -18.30 5.36
N HIS A 36 11.86 -17.32 4.46
CA HIS A 36 12.99 -16.44 4.16
C HIS A 36 13.36 -15.58 5.37
N LEU A 37 12.38 -14.99 6.05
CA LEU A 37 12.60 -14.16 7.24
C LEU A 37 13.24 -14.95 8.40
N ALA A 38 12.97 -16.26 8.50
CA ALA A 38 13.60 -17.13 9.49
C ALA A 38 15.10 -17.35 9.24
N SER A 39 15.58 -17.26 8.00
CA SER A 39 17.00 -17.47 7.64
C SER A 39 17.77 -16.16 7.37
N CYS A 40 17.08 -15.07 7.01
CA CYS A 40 17.70 -13.81 6.59
C CYS A 40 17.51 -12.69 7.62
N ARG A 41 18.54 -12.46 8.46
CA ARG A 41 18.53 -11.40 9.49
C ARG A 41 18.34 -9.99 8.94
N ALA A 42 18.88 -9.70 7.76
CA ALA A 42 18.75 -8.38 7.13
C ALA A 42 17.28 -8.08 6.77
N CYS A 43 16.57 -9.05 6.19
CA CYS A 43 15.16 -8.90 5.86
C CYS A 43 14.28 -8.87 7.12
N ARG A 44 14.65 -9.60 8.18
CA ARG A 44 13.93 -9.49 9.47
C ARG A 44 14.08 -8.09 10.08
N ALA A 45 15.28 -7.51 10.09
CA ALA A 45 15.50 -6.15 10.57
C ALA A 45 14.73 -5.10 9.73
N LEU A 46 14.55 -5.35 8.43
CA LEU A 46 13.70 -4.50 7.59
C LEU A 46 12.22 -4.64 7.99
N LEU A 47 11.72 -5.85 8.18
CA LEU A 47 10.36 -6.10 8.66
C LEU A 47 10.11 -5.45 10.04
N ASP A 48 11.05 -5.56 10.98
CA ASP A 48 10.94 -4.92 12.31
C ASP A 48 10.74 -3.40 12.18
N ARG A 49 11.40 -2.74 11.21
CA ARG A 49 11.20 -1.31 10.92
C ARG A 49 9.81 -1.02 10.37
N HIS A 50 9.29 -1.87 9.49
CA HIS A 50 7.91 -1.72 8.98
C HIS A 50 6.87 -1.91 10.10
N GLU A 51 7.03 -2.93 10.96
CA GLU A 51 6.18 -3.18 12.13
C GLU A 51 6.22 -1.99 13.10
N ALA A 52 7.39 -1.38 13.32
CA ALA A 52 7.53 -0.20 14.17
C ALA A 52 6.78 1.04 13.62
N VAL A 53 6.85 1.28 12.31
CA VAL A 53 6.10 2.38 11.66
C VAL A 53 4.60 2.15 11.73
N ASP A 54 4.11 0.93 11.45
CA ASP A 54 2.69 0.57 11.58
C ASP A 54 2.19 0.80 13.02
N LEU A 55 2.97 0.36 14.03
CA LEU A 55 2.64 0.58 15.43
C LEU A 55 2.57 2.09 15.78
N GLN A 56 3.51 2.89 15.28
CA GLN A 56 3.51 4.33 15.47
C GLN A 56 2.27 4.98 14.86
N LEU A 57 1.92 4.64 13.61
CA LEU A 57 0.73 5.16 12.95
C LEU A 57 -0.56 4.78 13.68
N ARG A 58 -0.69 3.52 14.13
CA ARG A 58 -1.83 3.07 14.94
C ARG A 58 -1.91 3.81 16.28
N SER A 59 -0.77 4.08 16.91
CA SER A 59 -0.72 4.85 18.16
C SER A 59 -1.20 6.30 17.96
N MET A 60 -0.86 6.93 16.85
CA MET A 60 -1.31 8.29 16.52
C MET A 60 -2.82 8.33 16.26
N TRP A 61 -3.36 7.33 15.56
CA TRP A 61 -4.81 7.26 15.30
C TRP A 61 -5.62 6.97 16.56
N THR A 62 -5.15 6.09 17.43
CA THR A 62 -5.84 5.78 18.68
C THR A 62 -5.86 6.95 19.67
N GLN A 63 -4.88 7.86 19.58
CA GLN A 63 -4.85 9.11 20.36
C GLN A 63 -5.77 10.21 19.77
N SER A 64 -6.25 10.05 18.53
CA SER A 64 -7.14 11.03 17.91
C SER A 64 -8.50 11.08 18.62
N PRO A 65 -9.03 12.26 18.98
CA PRO A 65 -10.36 12.41 19.56
C PRO A 65 -11.45 11.78 18.70
N ALA A 66 -11.27 11.78 17.37
CA ALA A 66 -12.19 11.16 16.42
C ALA A 66 -12.31 9.62 16.61
N TYR A 67 -11.25 8.97 17.12
CA TYR A 67 -11.25 7.55 17.41
C TYR A 67 -11.99 7.22 18.71
N SER A 68 -12.05 8.17 19.65
CA SER A 68 -12.71 7.98 20.96
C SER A 68 -14.24 7.95 20.89
N THR A 69 -14.84 8.45 19.81
CA THR A 69 -16.30 8.52 19.65
C THR A 69 -16.83 7.40 18.75
N VAL A 70 -16.64 6.15 19.17
CA VAL A 70 -17.35 5.02 18.54
C VAL A 70 -18.80 5.02 19.03
N PRO A 71 -19.82 5.09 18.15
CA PRO A 71 -21.22 5.09 18.57
C PRO A 71 -21.55 3.84 19.39
N ALA A 72 -22.24 4.04 20.51
CA ALA A 72 -22.71 2.94 21.34
C ALA A 72 -23.49 1.93 20.50
N GLY A 73 -23.15 0.64 20.64
CA GLY A 73 -23.77 -0.44 19.89
C GLY A 73 -23.23 -0.68 18.48
N LEU A 74 -22.25 0.09 17.98
CA LEU A 74 -21.61 -0.19 16.68
C LEU A 74 -21.09 -1.63 16.61
N HIS A 75 -20.37 -2.07 17.65
CA HIS A 75 -19.85 -3.43 17.74
C HIS A 75 -20.95 -4.49 17.60
N ALA A 76 -22.06 -4.33 18.31
CA ALA A 76 -23.20 -5.25 18.21
C ALA A 76 -23.84 -5.24 16.81
N ARG A 77 -23.96 -4.06 16.17
CA ARG A 77 -24.48 -3.96 14.79
C ARG A 77 -23.55 -4.63 13.79
N VAL A 78 -22.24 -4.45 13.91
CA VAL A 78 -21.24 -5.07 13.04
C VAL A 78 -21.27 -6.59 13.20
N LEU A 79 -21.24 -7.11 14.43
CA LEU A 79 -21.37 -8.55 14.69
C LEU A 79 -22.69 -9.13 14.18
N ALA A 80 -23.81 -8.42 14.38
CA ALA A 80 -25.11 -8.85 13.87
C ALA A 80 -25.16 -8.84 12.33
N ALA A 81 -24.42 -7.94 11.67
CA ALA A 81 -24.33 -7.88 10.21
C ALA A 81 -23.45 -9.00 9.65
N THR A 82 -22.27 -9.24 10.25
CA THR A 82 -21.34 -10.28 9.79
C THR A 82 -21.87 -11.68 10.05
N SER A 83 -22.50 -11.93 11.20
CA SER A 83 -23.17 -13.22 11.48
C SER A 83 -24.33 -13.51 10.52
N ARG A 84 -25.08 -12.48 10.10
CA ARG A 84 -26.11 -12.62 9.04
C ARG A 84 -25.51 -12.91 7.67
N ALA A 85 -24.36 -12.30 7.34
CA ALA A 85 -23.65 -12.56 6.08
C ALA A 85 -23.01 -13.95 6.03
N GLN A 86 -22.53 -14.46 7.17
CA GLN A 86 -21.93 -15.79 7.29
C GLN A 86 -22.96 -16.91 7.48
N ALA A 87 -24.23 -16.59 7.76
CA ALA A 87 -25.27 -17.60 7.83
C ALA A 87 -25.33 -18.33 6.48
N PRO A 88 -24.96 -19.62 6.41
CA PRO A 88 -24.84 -20.31 5.14
C PRO A 88 -26.22 -20.38 4.49
N THR A 89 -26.39 -19.67 3.37
CA THR A 89 -27.57 -19.74 2.49
C THR A 89 -27.80 -21.14 1.91
N ARG A 90 -26.91 -22.10 2.21
CA ARG A 90 -26.99 -23.51 1.80
C ARG A 90 -28.24 -24.26 2.28
N ARG A 91 -29.06 -23.69 3.17
CA ARG A 91 -30.28 -24.34 3.66
C ARG A 91 -31.44 -24.35 2.65
N GLY A 92 -31.35 -23.59 1.55
CA GLY A 92 -32.42 -23.52 0.54
C GLY A 92 -32.36 -24.57 -0.58
N TRP A 93 -31.18 -24.86 -1.14
CA TRP A 93 -31.10 -25.64 -2.38
C TRP A 93 -30.91 -27.16 -2.15
N PHE A 94 -30.05 -27.56 -1.21
CA PHE A 94 -29.77 -28.99 -0.96
C PHE A 94 -30.85 -29.71 -0.15
N GLY A 95 -31.74 -28.97 0.53
CA GLY A 95 -32.83 -29.57 1.29
C GLY A 95 -33.81 -30.32 0.39
N ALA A 96 -34.26 -29.68 -0.71
CA ALA A 96 -35.19 -30.31 -1.66
C ALA A 96 -34.49 -31.35 -2.54
N LEU A 97 -33.27 -31.08 -3.02
CA LEU A 97 -32.52 -32.05 -3.83
C LEU A 97 -32.15 -33.32 -3.05
N GLY A 98 -31.84 -33.18 -1.75
CA GLY A 98 -31.53 -34.33 -0.89
C GLY A 98 -32.67 -35.34 -0.79
N TRP A 99 -33.92 -34.86 -0.69
CA TRP A 99 -35.10 -35.73 -0.70
C TRP A 99 -35.34 -36.40 -2.06
N ILE A 100 -35.09 -35.68 -3.17
CA ILE A 100 -35.21 -36.25 -4.52
C ILE A 100 -34.17 -37.37 -4.72
N VAL A 101 -32.93 -37.16 -4.30
CA VAL A 101 -31.87 -38.19 -4.40
C VAL A 101 -32.18 -39.38 -3.50
N ALA A 102 -32.66 -39.17 -2.27
CA ALA A 102 -33.06 -40.26 -1.39
C ALA A 102 -34.23 -41.09 -1.97
N ALA A 103 -35.25 -40.42 -2.51
CA ALA A 103 -36.38 -41.08 -3.16
C ALA A 103 -35.96 -41.85 -4.43
N ALA A 104 -35.09 -41.27 -5.26
CA ALA A 104 -34.56 -41.92 -6.45
C ALA A 104 -33.72 -43.16 -6.10
N SER A 105 -32.93 -43.09 -5.03
CA SER A 105 -32.12 -44.21 -4.53
C SER A 105 -32.98 -45.38 -4.07
N LEU A 106 -34.06 -45.10 -3.32
CA LEU A 106 -35.03 -46.11 -2.89
C LEU A 106 -35.79 -46.73 -4.07
N ALA A 107 -36.20 -45.91 -5.04
CA ALA A 107 -36.84 -46.40 -6.26
C ALA A 107 -35.90 -47.32 -7.07
N PHE A 108 -34.63 -46.95 -7.19
CA PHE A 108 -33.62 -47.75 -7.88
C PHE A 108 -33.31 -49.06 -7.16
N ALA A 109 -33.22 -49.04 -5.82
CA ALA A 109 -33.06 -50.25 -5.03
C ALA A 109 -34.27 -51.20 -5.21
N ALA A 110 -35.49 -50.65 -5.22
CA ALA A 110 -36.71 -51.43 -5.42
C ALA A 110 -36.81 -52.06 -6.84
N THR A 111 -36.37 -51.34 -7.88
CA THR A 111 -36.34 -51.88 -9.25
C THR A 111 -35.22 -52.92 -9.42
N ALA A 112 -34.05 -52.70 -8.81
CA ALA A 112 -32.96 -53.66 -8.81
C ALA A 112 -33.36 -54.98 -8.12
N TRP A 113 -34.07 -54.91 -6.99
CA TRP A 113 -34.55 -56.11 -6.28
C TRP A 113 -35.57 -56.92 -7.09
N ARG A 114 -36.49 -56.24 -7.79
CA ARG A 114 -37.41 -56.92 -8.73
C ARG A 114 -36.71 -57.51 -9.95
N ALA A 115 -35.59 -56.92 -10.39
CA ALA A 115 -34.82 -57.45 -11.50
C ALA A 115 -34.01 -58.70 -11.10
N SER A 116 -33.49 -58.75 -9.86
CA SER A 116 -32.75 -59.92 -9.36
C SER A 116 -33.62 -61.16 -9.20
N ASP A 117 -34.91 -61.01 -8.85
CA ASP A 117 -35.84 -62.15 -8.77
C ASP A 117 -36.12 -62.79 -10.15
N ARG A 118 -35.92 -62.04 -11.24
CA ARG A 118 -36.15 -62.54 -12.61
C ARG A 118 -34.92 -63.17 -13.25
N THR A 119 -33.72 -62.94 -12.71
CA THR A 119 -32.46 -63.49 -13.24
C THR A 119 -31.98 -64.74 -12.50
N GLY A 120 -32.82 -65.33 -11.64
CA GLY A 120 -32.64 -66.68 -11.12
C GLY A 120 -32.93 -67.78 -12.15
N SER A 121 -32.26 -67.78 -13.30
CA SER A 121 -32.11 -68.94 -14.21
C SER A 121 -31.27 -68.57 -15.42
N ARG A 122 -29.94 -68.53 -15.24
CA ARG A 122 -28.96 -68.91 -16.28
C ARG A 122 -27.55 -68.88 -15.69
N SER A 123 -27.22 -69.92 -14.95
CA SER A 123 -25.85 -70.39 -14.84
C SER A 123 -25.51 -71.13 -16.12
N ASP A 124 -24.85 -70.44 -17.06
CA ASP A 124 -23.96 -71.02 -18.06
C ASP A 124 -22.92 -69.96 -18.45
N LEU A 125 -21.86 -69.89 -17.63
CA LEU A 125 -20.65 -69.13 -17.91
C LEU A 125 -19.78 -69.94 -18.88
N ALA A 126 -19.63 -69.46 -20.11
CA ALA A 126 -18.45 -69.75 -20.92
C ALA A 126 -17.41 -68.64 -20.70
N PRO A 127 -16.16 -68.97 -20.34
CA PRO A 127 -15.11 -67.98 -20.11
C PRO A 127 -14.45 -67.58 -21.43
N GLY A 128 -14.30 -66.27 -21.65
CA GLY A 128 -13.35 -65.75 -22.63
C GLY A 128 -13.94 -64.74 -23.62
N ALA A 129 -13.98 -63.48 -23.23
CA ALA A 129 -13.89 -62.38 -24.18
C ALA A 129 -13.27 -61.17 -23.47
N GLY A 130 -12.13 -60.74 -23.99
CA GLY A 130 -11.22 -59.78 -23.37
C GLY A 130 -11.84 -58.39 -23.18
N VAL A 131 -11.59 -57.84 -22.00
CA VAL A 131 -11.80 -56.42 -21.72
C VAL A 131 -10.65 -55.65 -22.38
N THR A 132 -10.94 -55.01 -23.51
CA THR A 132 -10.06 -53.97 -24.07
C THR A 132 -10.15 -52.73 -23.20
N ARG A 133 -9.02 -52.37 -22.58
CA ARG A 133 -8.83 -51.14 -21.81
C ARG A 133 -8.82 -49.95 -22.78
N ALA A 134 -9.94 -49.24 -22.87
CA ALA A 134 -9.99 -47.94 -23.54
C ALA A 134 -9.36 -46.88 -22.63
N SER A 135 -8.11 -46.50 -22.92
CA SER A 135 -7.48 -45.31 -22.35
C SER A 135 -8.10 -44.07 -23.01
N SER A 136 -8.96 -43.36 -22.28
CA SER A 136 -9.38 -42.01 -22.66
C SER A 136 -8.27 -41.01 -22.31
N ALA A 137 -7.55 -40.57 -23.35
CA ALA A 137 -6.68 -39.39 -23.29
C ALA A 137 -7.55 -38.16 -23.02
N LEU A 138 -7.18 -37.38 -21.99
CA LEU A 138 -7.76 -36.07 -21.73
C LEU A 138 -7.17 -35.04 -22.71
N PRO A 139 -7.96 -34.15 -23.31
CA PRO A 139 -7.43 -33.04 -24.10
C PRO A 139 -6.80 -31.99 -23.18
N SER A 140 -5.50 -31.77 -23.33
CA SER A 140 -4.72 -30.73 -22.64
C SER A 140 -4.66 -29.47 -23.49
N THR A 141 -5.68 -28.62 -23.44
CA THR A 141 -5.58 -27.22 -23.85
C THR A 141 -6.50 -26.38 -22.96
N TRP A 142 -5.95 -25.88 -21.86
CA TRP A 142 -6.50 -24.74 -21.13
C TRP A 142 -5.81 -23.49 -21.70
N GLU A 143 -6.54 -22.68 -22.45
CA GLU A 143 -6.15 -21.31 -22.78
C GLU A 143 -7.00 -20.37 -21.92
N PRO A 144 -6.40 -19.49 -21.10
CA PRO A 144 -7.16 -18.47 -20.39
C PRO A 144 -7.55 -17.37 -21.38
N GLY A 145 -8.85 -17.25 -21.67
CA GLY A 145 -9.41 -16.17 -22.47
C GLY A 145 -9.20 -14.80 -21.80
N ALA A 146 -8.58 -13.88 -22.54
CA ALA A 146 -8.27 -12.51 -22.12
C ALA A 146 -9.50 -11.58 -22.04
N ASP A 147 -10.71 -12.09 -22.26
CA ASP A 147 -11.91 -11.27 -22.46
C ASP A 147 -12.79 -11.14 -21.20
N ALA A 148 -12.38 -11.72 -20.07
CA ALA A 148 -13.21 -11.79 -18.86
C ALA A 148 -13.25 -10.51 -18.01
N TRP A 149 -12.42 -9.49 -18.28
CA TRP A 149 -12.31 -8.29 -17.42
C TRP A 149 -12.90 -7.00 -18.02
N ALA A 150 -13.40 -7.02 -19.26
CA ALA A 150 -13.89 -5.79 -19.92
C ALA A 150 -15.27 -5.29 -19.44
N GLY A 151 -15.95 -6.01 -18.54
CA GLY A 151 -17.35 -5.71 -18.17
C GLY A 151 -17.57 -4.96 -16.85
N VAL A 152 -16.54 -4.67 -16.04
CA VAL A 152 -16.74 -4.21 -14.65
C VAL A 152 -16.63 -2.68 -14.47
N LEU A 153 -16.24 -1.91 -15.49
CA LEU A 153 -16.05 -0.46 -15.37
C LEU A 153 -17.08 0.41 -16.13
N SER A 154 -18.21 -0.15 -16.57
CA SER A 154 -19.25 0.61 -17.26
C SER A 154 -20.60 0.56 -16.53
N ALA A 155 -20.63 1.12 -15.33
CA ALA A 155 -21.88 1.49 -14.64
C ALA A 155 -21.58 2.53 -13.55
N SER A 156 -21.52 3.79 -13.93
CA SER A 156 -21.68 4.91 -13.01
C SER A 156 -22.39 6.02 -13.78
N ASP A 157 -23.69 5.79 -13.99
CA ASP A 157 -24.60 6.81 -14.47
C ASP A 157 -24.70 7.95 -13.46
N ALA A 158 -24.31 9.11 -13.94
CA ALA A 158 -24.96 10.40 -13.79
C ALA A 158 -26.29 10.41 -13.01
N ALA A 159 -26.24 10.85 -11.76
CA ALA A 159 -27.34 11.56 -11.13
C ALA A 159 -26.87 12.45 -9.96
N ALA A 160 -27.26 13.71 -10.03
CA ALA A 160 -27.39 14.67 -8.92
C ALA A 160 -26.12 15.32 -8.33
N HIS A 161 -25.70 16.44 -8.94
CA HIS A 161 -25.25 17.59 -8.15
C HIS A 161 -26.09 18.82 -8.51
N GLY A 162 -26.85 19.27 -7.52
CA GLY A 162 -27.69 20.45 -7.59
C GLY A 162 -26.85 21.74 -7.69
N ALA A 163 -27.36 22.66 -8.48
CA ALA A 163 -26.88 24.02 -8.60
C ALA A 163 -26.97 24.75 -7.26
N VAL A 164 -25.83 25.14 -6.70
CA VAL A 164 -25.76 26.17 -5.65
C VAL A 164 -25.54 27.50 -6.35
N VAL A 165 -26.58 28.32 -6.32
CA VAL A 165 -26.57 29.73 -6.73
C VAL A 165 -25.75 30.53 -5.73
N MET A 166 -24.67 31.18 -6.20
CA MET A 166 -23.93 32.19 -5.44
C MET A 166 -24.60 33.57 -5.62
N PRO A 167 -24.92 34.31 -4.55
CA PRO A 167 -25.30 35.70 -4.69
C PRO A 167 -24.06 36.59 -4.87
N ASN A 168 -24.14 37.41 -5.90
CA ASN A 168 -23.28 38.54 -6.20
C ASN A 168 -23.38 39.59 -5.06
N ALA A 169 -22.26 39.92 -4.43
CA ALA A 169 -22.15 41.06 -3.53
C ALA A 169 -20.93 41.90 -3.92
N SER A 170 -21.22 42.97 -4.66
CA SER A 170 -20.31 44.07 -4.92
C SER A 170 -20.20 44.98 -3.69
N GLY A 171 -18.95 45.28 -3.31
CA GLY A 171 -18.56 46.53 -2.65
C GLY A 171 -18.68 46.58 -1.13
N SER A 172 -17.53 46.59 -0.43
CA SER A 172 -17.23 47.59 0.60
C SER A 172 -15.82 47.38 1.16
N SER A 173 -15.00 48.42 1.02
CA SER A 173 -13.73 48.63 1.71
C SER A 173 -13.90 48.63 3.23
N ARG A 174 -13.01 47.93 3.95
CA ARG A 174 -12.43 48.37 5.24
C ARG A 174 -11.33 47.41 5.73
N ASN A 175 -10.20 48.04 6.06
CA ASN A 175 -9.19 47.64 7.04
C ASN A 175 -9.64 46.57 8.04
N GLY A 176 -8.79 45.57 8.23
CA GLY A 176 -8.90 44.61 9.33
C GLY A 176 -7.85 43.52 9.19
N SER A 177 -6.66 43.81 9.71
CA SER A 177 -5.65 42.85 10.15
C SER A 177 -6.33 41.67 10.84
N ASP A 178 -5.93 40.44 10.49
CA ASP A 178 -5.67 39.31 11.39
C ASP A 178 -5.38 38.07 10.54
N ALA A 179 -4.10 37.92 10.19
CA ALA A 179 -3.57 36.67 9.66
C ALA A 179 -3.55 35.65 10.80
N ASN A 180 -4.45 34.67 10.72
CA ASN A 180 -4.48 33.51 11.59
C ASN A 180 -3.39 32.50 11.15
N THR A 181 -2.13 32.83 11.42
CA THR A 181 -1.04 31.86 11.47
C THR A 181 -1.02 31.25 12.88
N SER A 182 -1.66 30.11 13.03
CA SER A 182 -1.48 29.25 14.20
C SER A 182 -0.13 28.52 14.09
N SER A 183 0.96 29.27 14.22
CA SER A 183 2.28 28.74 14.54
C SER A 183 2.38 28.72 16.06
N GLY A 184 2.26 27.53 16.65
CA GLY A 184 2.60 27.31 18.05
C GLY A 184 4.09 27.51 18.26
N ALA A 185 4.51 28.77 18.38
CA ALA A 185 5.84 29.14 18.82
C ALA A 185 5.96 28.79 20.31
N SER A 186 6.42 27.57 20.58
CA SER A 186 6.96 27.21 21.89
C SER A 186 8.18 28.08 22.16
N ALA A 187 7.99 29.10 23.01
CA ALA A 187 9.05 29.97 23.49
C ALA A 187 9.99 29.20 24.45
N GLY A 188 10.85 28.36 23.89
CA GLY A 188 12.10 27.94 24.52
C GLY A 188 13.14 29.03 24.27
N GLY A 189 13.72 29.60 25.33
CA GLY A 189 14.81 30.56 25.21
C GLY A 189 15.98 29.98 24.41
N PRO A 190 16.77 30.80 23.69
CA PRO A 190 17.80 30.33 22.79
C PRO A 190 18.85 29.52 23.56
N ALA A 191 18.83 28.21 23.38
CA ALA A 191 19.97 27.37 23.73
C ALA A 191 21.18 27.85 22.90
N PRO A 192 22.41 27.77 23.44
CA PRO A 192 23.60 28.27 22.76
C PRO A 192 23.86 27.49 21.46
N ASN A 193 23.47 28.08 20.32
CA ASN A 193 23.98 27.88 18.95
C ASN A 193 24.15 26.44 18.43
N GLY A 194 23.47 25.45 19.00
CA GLY A 194 23.48 24.07 18.49
C GLY A 194 22.32 23.85 17.52
N ALA A 195 22.59 23.15 16.42
CA ALA A 195 21.54 22.67 15.55
C ALA A 195 20.61 21.71 16.32
N GLY A 196 19.30 21.93 16.24
CA GLY A 196 18.29 21.15 16.94
C GLY A 196 17.74 19.99 16.11
N LEU A 197 16.84 19.19 16.71
CA LEU A 197 16.15 18.10 16.01
C LEU A 197 15.34 18.61 14.80
N GLU A 198 14.74 19.79 14.92
CA GLU A 198 14.00 20.44 13.82
C GLU A 198 14.90 20.77 12.62
N ASP A 199 16.18 21.08 12.87
CA ASP A 199 17.18 21.35 11.84
C ASP A 199 17.58 20.06 11.13
N ALA A 200 17.78 18.97 11.88
CA ALA A 200 18.02 17.64 11.33
C ALA A 200 16.85 17.21 10.42
N ASP A 201 15.61 17.30 10.90
CA ASP A 201 14.42 16.98 10.12
C ASP A 201 14.33 17.78 8.80
N ALA A 202 14.71 19.06 8.84
CA ALA A 202 14.70 19.91 7.64
C ALA A 202 15.77 19.47 6.62
N LEU A 203 16.97 19.12 7.09
CA LEU A 203 18.06 18.61 6.25
C LEU A 203 17.70 17.26 5.63
N PHE A 204 17.10 16.36 6.41
CA PHE A 204 16.64 15.06 5.93
C PHE A 204 15.52 15.20 4.89
N ALA A 205 14.51 16.03 5.15
CA ALA A 205 13.45 16.27 4.17
C ALA A 205 13.99 16.81 2.84
N ALA A 206 14.93 17.75 2.90
CA ALA A 206 15.60 18.28 1.71
C ALA A 206 16.46 17.23 0.99
N SER A 207 17.13 16.35 1.74
CA SER A 207 17.91 15.25 1.17
C SER A 207 17.04 14.30 0.34
N LEU A 208 15.84 13.96 0.83
CA LEU A 208 14.86 13.13 0.12
C LEU A 208 14.37 13.79 -1.17
N LEU A 209 14.06 15.09 -1.13
CA LEU A 209 13.61 15.84 -2.30
C LEU A 209 14.70 15.91 -3.38
N LEU A 210 15.94 16.23 -3.00
CA LEU A 210 17.08 16.25 -3.93
C LEU A 210 17.40 14.85 -4.48
N SER A 211 17.30 13.81 -3.65
CA SER A 211 17.48 12.42 -4.07
C SER A 211 16.42 11.97 -5.08
N ARG A 212 15.17 12.44 -4.89
CA ARG A 212 14.08 12.18 -5.84
C ARG A 212 14.28 12.96 -7.14
N LEU A 213 14.64 14.24 -7.05
CA LEU A 213 14.98 15.08 -8.20
C LEU A 213 16.09 14.43 -9.05
N ALA A 214 17.18 14.00 -8.41
CA ALA A 214 18.33 13.35 -9.05
C ALA A 214 17.95 12.05 -9.80
N ARG A 215 16.92 11.34 -9.34
CA ARG A 215 16.45 10.06 -9.91
C ARG A 215 15.27 10.18 -10.87
N THR A 216 14.72 11.37 -11.05
CA THR A 216 13.57 11.56 -11.94
C THR A 216 14.03 11.49 -13.39
N ASP A 217 13.46 10.57 -14.17
CA ASP A 217 13.67 10.49 -15.61
C ASP A 217 12.85 11.59 -16.30
N LEU A 218 13.48 12.35 -17.21
CA LEU A 218 12.79 13.38 -17.98
C LEU A 218 11.97 12.71 -19.10
N PRO A 219 10.73 13.15 -19.37
CA PRO A 219 10.03 14.31 -18.80
C PRO A 219 8.86 13.90 -17.87
N ASP A 220 9.14 13.38 -16.68
CA ASP A 220 8.09 13.15 -15.70
C ASP A 220 7.70 14.47 -14.99
N ASP A 221 6.91 15.29 -15.69
CA ASP A 221 6.38 16.56 -15.17
C ASP A 221 5.56 16.34 -13.88
N GLU A 222 4.93 15.18 -13.73
CA GLU A 222 4.16 14.83 -12.54
C GLU A 222 5.07 14.63 -11.32
N ALA A 223 6.19 13.93 -11.48
CA ALA A 223 7.17 13.77 -10.40
C ALA A 223 7.73 15.13 -9.93
N VAL A 224 8.02 16.04 -10.86
CA VAL A 224 8.51 17.39 -10.54
C VAL A 224 7.43 18.22 -9.84
N ALA A 225 6.20 18.19 -10.34
CA ALA A 225 5.06 18.84 -9.69
C ALA A 225 4.83 18.31 -8.26
N ARG A 226 5.03 17.01 -8.04
CA ARG A 226 4.95 16.39 -6.71
C ARG A 226 6.08 16.85 -5.78
N ILE A 227 7.31 16.96 -6.27
CA ILE A 227 8.44 17.53 -5.50
C ILE A 227 8.11 18.97 -5.08
N ARG A 228 7.58 19.78 -6.00
CA ARG A 228 7.17 21.18 -5.73
C ARG A 228 6.10 21.24 -4.65
N SER A 229 5.04 20.46 -4.79
CA SER A 229 3.94 20.44 -3.82
C SER A 229 4.40 20.05 -2.42
N ILE A 230 5.30 19.06 -2.29
CA ILE A 230 5.87 18.68 -0.98
C ILE A 230 6.72 19.81 -0.41
N ALA A 231 7.62 20.38 -1.22
CA ALA A 231 8.51 21.45 -0.81
C ALA A 231 7.76 22.71 -0.35
N GLU A 232 6.68 23.09 -1.05
CA GLU A 232 5.82 24.22 -0.68
C GLU A 232 5.03 23.94 0.60
N TYR A 233 4.40 22.77 0.69
CA TYR A 233 3.57 22.41 1.84
C TYR A 233 4.39 22.33 3.14
N ASP A 234 5.58 21.73 3.08
CA ASP A 234 6.48 21.60 4.24
C ASP A 234 7.25 22.90 4.56
N GLY A 235 7.14 23.93 3.70
CA GLY A 235 7.89 25.18 3.85
C GLY A 235 9.40 24.97 3.83
N ILE A 236 9.88 24.05 2.99
CA ILE A 236 11.24 23.48 3.12
C ILE A 236 12.34 24.54 3.01
N LEU A 237 12.18 25.56 2.14
CA LEU A 237 13.17 26.63 1.99
C LEU A 237 13.33 27.47 3.25
N ALA A 238 12.23 27.82 3.92
CA ALA A 238 12.27 28.59 5.16
C ALA A 238 12.95 27.78 6.28
N ARG A 239 12.64 26.48 6.36
CA ARG A 239 13.24 25.58 7.35
C ARG A 239 14.73 25.37 7.10
N LEU A 240 15.16 25.16 5.86
CA LEU A 240 16.58 25.08 5.50
C LEU A 240 17.33 26.37 5.83
N ALA A 241 16.74 27.53 5.49
CA ALA A 241 17.35 28.82 5.80
C ALA A 241 17.54 29.03 7.30
N ALA A 242 16.56 28.61 8.12
CA ALA A 242 16.68 28.64 9.58
C ALA A 242 17.76 27.67 10.09
N ALA A 243 17.72 26.40 9.66
CA ALA A 243 18.71 25.39 10.01
C ALA A 243 20.13 25.84 9.69
N ARG A 244 20.33 26.45 8.51
CA ARG A 244 21.61 27.00 8.08
C ARG A 244 22.21 28.02 9.05
N GLU A 245 21.41 28.81 9.74
CA GLU A 245 21.93 29.78 10.72
C GLU A 245 22.51 29.11 11.97
N HIS A 246 22.06 27.89 12.30
CA HIS A 246 22.55 27.09 13.42
C HIS A 246 23.74 26.17 13.06
N LEU A 247 24.01 25.94 11.76
CA LEU A 247 25.09 25.06 11.32
C LEU A 247 26.49 25.69 11.39
N ARG A 248 27.54 24.86 11.36
CA ARG A 248 28.94 25.28 11.24
C ARG A 248 29.21 25.89 9.86
N ALA A 249 30.21 26.77 9.76
CA ALA A 249 30.49 27.52 8.53
C ALA A 249 30.73 26.63 7.30
N ASP A 250 31.42 25.50 7.48
CA ASP A 250 31.72 24.55 6.40
C ASP A 250 30.44 23.85 5.88
N ASP A 251 29.53 23.47 6.79
CA ASP A 251 28.29 22.78 6.45
C ASP A 251 27.27 23.71 5.79
N ARG A 252 27.31 25.02 6.09
CA ARG A 252 26.43 26.04 5.49
C ARG A 252 26.54 26.11 3.97
N VAL A 253 27.70 25.76 3.39
CA VAL A 253 27.93 25.84 1.95
C VAL A 253 27.02 24.86 1.20
N ALA A 254 26.99 23.59 1.63
CA ALA A 254 26.15 22.56 1.04
C ALA A 254 24.66 22.90 1.19
N VAL A 255 24.25 23.42 2.34
CA VAL A 255 22.86 23.83 2.57
C VAL A 255 22.44 25.00 1.69
N ARG A 256 23.31 26.01 1.46
CA ARG A 256 23.01 27.10 0.50
C ARG A 256 22.85 26.60 -0.94
N GLN A 257 23.68 25.63 -1.34
CA GLN A 257 23.58 25.03 -2.67
C GLN A 257 22.24 24.29 -2.83
N ALA A 258 21.86 23.51 -1.83
CA ALA A 258 20.56 22.84 -1.79
C ALA A 258 19.38 23.83 -1.81
N GLU A 259 19.42 24.89 -1.00
CA GLU A 259 18.43 25.97 -0.99
C GLU A 259 18.28 26.58 -2.39
N THR A 260 19.39 26.88 -3.06
CA THR A 260 19.38 27.49 -4.41
C THR A 260 18.71 26.57 -5.43
N ILE A 261 19.09 25.28 -5.46
CA ILE A 261 18.51 24.31 -6.40
C ILE A 261 17.01 24.15 -6.13
N LEU A 262 16.60 23.98 -4.87
CA LEU A 262 15.18 23.81 -4.53
C LEU A 262 14.38 25.08 -4.85
N ALA A 263 14.93 26.28 -4.63
CA ALA A 263 14.28 27.52 -5.00
C ALA A 263 14.08 27.65 -6.52
N GLU A 264 15.07 27.25 -7.31
CA GLU A 264 14.94 27.23 -8.78
C GLU A 264 13.92 26.19 -9.25
N VAL A 265 13.81 25.02 -8.60
CA VAL A 265 12.76 24.01 -8.91
C VAL A 265 11.36 24.54 -8.60
N LEU A 266 11.20 25.30 -7.52
CA LEU A 266 9.94 25.95 -7.15
C LEU A 266 9.54 27.07 -8.13
N ALA A 267 10.50 27.71 -8.79
CA ALA A 267 10.27 28.78 -9.76
C ALA A 267 9.77 28.32 -11.14
N GLU A 268 9.37 27.05 -11.28
CA GLU A 268 8.90 26.43 -12.52
C GLU A 268 9.90 26.52 -13.69
N PRO A 269 11.08 25.89 -13.56
CA PRO A 269 12.14 25.99 -14.55
C PRO A 269 11.73 25.31 -15.86
N SER A 270 12.34 25.73 -16.98
CA SER A 270 12.17 25.01 -18.25
C SER A 270 12.70 23.58 -18.12
N ALA A 271 12.25 22.67 -19.00
CA ALA A 271 12.74 21.28 -19.00
C ALA A 271 14.27 21.19 -19.14
N HIS A 272 14.89 22.13 -19.88
CA HIS A 272 16.34 22.20 -20.01
C HIS A 272 17.01 22.63 -18.71
N ASP A 273 16.51 23.68 -18.06
CA ASP A 273 17.04 24.16 -16.78
C ASP A 273 16.88 23.10 -15.69
N LEU A 274 15.75 22.38 -15.67
CA LEU A 274 15.52 21.27 -14.76
C LEU A 274 16.57 20.14 -14.95
N SER A 275 16.95 19.83 -16.19
CA SER A 275 18.02 18.86 -16.46
C SER A 275 19.36 19.30 -15.90
N ILE A 276 19.69 20.60 -16.00
CA ILE A 276 20.92 21.18 -15.44
C ILE A 276 20.90 21.11 -13.92
N LEU A 277 19.76 21.46 -13.30
CA LEU A 277 19.57 21.39 -11.85
C LEU A 277 19.72 19.98 -11.31
N ARG A 278 19.14 18.99 -12.00
CA ARG A 278 19.28 17.57 -11.67
C ARG A 278 20.73 17.11 -11.73
N ASP A 279 21.41 17.40 -12.84
CA ASP A 279 22.80 17.01 -13.03
C ASP A 279 23.72 17.71 -12.03
N ARG A 280 23.39 18.94 -11.60
CA ARG A 280 24.10 19.64 -10.54
C ARG A 280 23.89 18.97 -9.18
N ALA A 281 22.64 18.69 -8.80
CA ALA A 281 22.31 18.01 -7.55
C ALA A 281 22.98 16.63 -7.45
N ALA A 282 23.02 15.88 -8.56
CA ALA A 282 23.66 14.57 -8.64
C ALA A 282 25.20 14.66 -8.55
N ARG A 283 25.84 15.56 -9.32
CA ARG A 283 27.30 15.70 -9.34
C ARG A 283 27.89 16.20 -8.03
N GLU A 284 27.18 17.10 -7.35
CA GLU A 284 27.63 17.65 -6.07
C GLU A 284 27.27 16.74 -4.88
N HIS A 285 26.62 15.59 -5.12
CA HIS A 285 26.19 14.63 -4.09
C HIS A 285 25.40 15.27 -2.93
N LEU A 286 24.67 16.35 -3.21
CA LEU A 286 24.04 17.18 -2.16
C LEU A 286 23.07 16.39 -1.29
N ALA A 287 22.29 15.46 -1.88
CA ALA A 287 21.38 14.61 -1.11
C ALA A 287 22.13 13.79 -0.04
N ALA A 288 23.25 13.17 -0.39
CA ALA A 288 24.03 12.38 0.57
C ALA A 288 24.68 13.25 1.65
N LEU A 289 25.15 14.45 1.28
CA LEU A 289 25.74 15.38 2.23
C LEU A 289 24.71 15.88 3.26
N LEU A 290 23.49 16.23 2.84
CA LEU A 290 22.45 16.67 3.76
C LEU A 290 21.97 15.54 4.68
N ASP A 291 21.88 14.31 4.18
CA ASP A 291 21.53 13.13 4.99
C ASP A 291 22.58 12.85 6.07
N ASP A 292 23.87 12.88 5.72
CA ASP A 292 24.98 12.72 6.68
C ASP A 292 24.98 13.84 7.74
N LEU A 293 24.68 15.09 7.33
CA LEU A 293 24.55 16.20 8.27
C LEU A 293 23.38 16.01 9.24
N SER A 294 22.22 15.55 8.74
CA SER A 294 21.06 15.23 9.59
C SER A 294 21.41 14.20 10.65
N GLN A 295 21.99 13.06 10.22
CA GLN A 295 22.36 11.96 11.11
C GLN A 295 23.41 12.39 12.14
N ARG A 296 24.35 13.24 11.74
CA ARG A 296 25.36 13.79 12.65
C ARG A 296 24.73 14.63 13.75
N ILE A 297 23.80 15.53 13.42
CA ILE A 297 23.08 16.36 14.39
C ILE A 297 22.27 15.48 15.35
N GLU A 298 21.53 14.50 14.83
CA GLU A 298 20.79 13.54 15.67
C GLU A 298 21.71 12.78 16.63
N SER A 299 22.89 12.36 16.17
CA SER A 299 23.86 11.67 17.01
C SER A 299 24.46 12.56 18.09
N GLU A 300 24.70 13.85 17.80
CA GLU A 300 25.20 14.83 18.78
C GLU A 300 24.14 15.13 19.85
N LEU A 301 22.84 15.09 19.51
CA LEU A 301 21.72 15.29 20.44
C LEU A 301 21.42 14.08 21.33
N ALA A 302 21.87 12.88 20.94
CA ALA A 302 21.65 11.65 21.69
C ALA A 302 22.65 11.42 22.85
N LEU A 303 23.71 12.25 22.93
CA LEU A 303 24.78 12.18 23.92
C LEU A 303 24.50 13.06 25.15
#